data_AF-A0A2U0RZU4-F1
#
_entry.id   AF-A0A2U0RZU4-F1
#
_cell.length_a   1.000
_cell.length_b   1.000
_cell.length_c   1.000
_cell.angle_alpha   90.00
_cell.angle_beta   90.00
_cell.angle_gamma   90.00
#
_symmetry.space_group_name_H-M   'P 1'
#
loop_
_entity.id
_entity.type
_entity.pdbx_description
1 polymer ?
#
loop_
_entity_poly.entity_id
_entity_poly.type
_entity_poly.pdbx_seq_one_letter_code
_entity_poly.pdbx_strand_id
1 'polypeptide(L)'
;MKNRFFHKIKRTTKKFNLNTQELRADLILDLKVLAEMAHEQATKTKERRKPTKEQQKWAKLATYISRSINIIAKEYDTGKIKEKLDELRKLINEELGETNPKA
;
A
#
# COMPACT_ATOMS: atom_id res chain seq x y z
N MET A 1 10.04 30.27 30.48
CA MET A 1 8.87 29.84 29.66
C MET A 1 9.25 29.36 28.26
N LYS A 2 9.99 30.12 27.45
CA LYS A 2 10.39 29.73 26.07
C LYS A 2 11.02 28.33 25.96
N ASN A 3 11.97 27.99 26.84
CA ASN A 3 12.61 26.66 26.78
C ASN A 3 11.65 25.48 27.04
N ARG A 4 10.65 25.62 27.92
CA ARG A 4 9.64 24.57 28.13
C ARG A 4 8.74 24.42 26.91
N PHE A 5 8.41 25.52 26.24
CA PHE A 5 7.61 25.51 25.01
C PHE A 5 8.34 24.79 23.86
N PHE A 6 9.62 25.11 23.62
CA PHE A 6 10.45 24.43 22.62
C PHE A 6 10.64 22.94 22.91
N HIS A 7 10.82 22.56 24.18
CA HIS A 7 10.88 21.14 24.56
C HIS A 7 9.55 20.42 24.33
N LYS A 8 8.42 21.09 24.61
CA LYS A 8 7.09 20.52 24.41
C LYS A 8 6.79 20.30 22.93
N ILE A 9 7.03 21.29 22.05
CA ILE A 9 6.80 21.12 20.61
C ILE A 9 7.73 20.03 20.03
N LYS A 10 9.01 19.99 20.42
CA LYS A 10 9.94 18.94 19.98
C LYS A 10 9.48 17.53 20.40
N ARG A 11 8.98 17.37 21.64
CA ARG A 11 8.41 16.10 22.10
C ARG A 11 7.13 15.72 21.34
N THR A 12 6.23 16.69 21.11
CA THR A 12 4.99 16.46 20.35
C THR A 12 5.29 16.04 18.91
N THR A 13 6.17 16.75 18.21
CA THR A 13 6.61 16.40 16.85
C THR A 13 7.28 15.03 16.82
N LYS A 14 8.15 14.70 17.79
CA LYS A 14 8.77 13.37 17.89
C LYS A 14 7.73 12.26 18.09
N LYS A 15 6.75 12.48 18.98
CA LYS A 15 5.66 11.52 19.22
C LYS A 15 4.77 11.33 17.99
N PHE A 16 4.40 12.42 17.32
CA PHE A 16 3.63 12.37 16.08
C PHE A 16 4.39 11.62 14.98
N ASN A 17 5.68 11.93 14.79
CA ASN A 17 6.51 11.21 13.83
C ASN A 17 6.62 9.72 14.14
N LEU A 18 6.79 9.32 15.41
CA LEU A 18 6.81 7.91 15.80
C LEU A 18 5.50 7.19 15.47
N ASN A 19 4.37 7.75 15.89
CA ASN A 19 3.05 7.16 15.59
C ASN A 19 2.80 7.06 14.07
N THR A 20 3.19 8.08 13.30
CA THR A 20 3.02 8.08 11.84
C THR A 20 3.97 7.08 11.15
N GLN A 21 5.13 6.80 11.73
CA GLN A 21 6.04 5.76 11.21
C GLN A 21 5.55 4.35 11.55
N GLU A 22 5.01 4.14 12.76
CA GLU A 22 4.40 2.86 13.15
C GLU A 22 3.19 2.53 12.26
N LEU A 23 2.24 3.45 12.12
CA LEU A 23 1.07 3.26 11.24
C LEU A 23 1.47 2.99 9.78
N ARG A 24 2.56 3.60 9.31
CA ARG A 24 3.08 3.37 7.96
C ARG A 24 3.74 2.01 7.83
N ALA A 25 4.46 1.56 8.85
CA ALA A 25 5.07 0.24 8.86
C ALA A 25 4.00 -0.86 8.79
N ASP A 26 2.92 -0.71 9.56
CA ASP A 26 1.77 -1.62 9.54
C ASP A 26 1.09 -1.62 8.17
N LEU A 27 0.81 -0.44 7.59
CA LEU A 27 0.27 -0.32 6.24
C LEU A 27 1.15 -1.00 5.19
N ILE A 28 2.47 -0.85 5.28
CA ILE A 28 3.42 -1.49 4.37
C ILE A 28 3.39 -3.02 4.54
N LEU A 29 3.22 -3.52 5.76
CA LEU A 29 3.09 -4.95 6.01
C LEU A 29 1.85 -5.53 5.35
N ASP A 30 0.70 -4.87 5.50
CA ASP A 30 -0.55 -5.28 4.84
C ASP A 30 -0.41 -5.28 3.31
N LEU A 31 0.21 -4.25 2.75
CA LEU A 31 0.48 -4.18 1.32
C LEU A 31 1.44 -5.28 0.84
N LYS A 32 2.42 -5.68 1.65
CA LYS A 32 3.30 -6.82 1.32
C LYS A 32 2.51 -8.13 1.27
N VAL A 33 1.61 -8.35 2.22
CA VAL A 33 0.71 -9.52 2.20
C VAL A 33 -0.12 -9.53 0.93
N LEU A 34 -0.72 -8.40 0.54
CA LEU A 34 -1.48 -8.29 -0.71
C LEU A 34 -0.63 -8.54 -1.96
N ALA A 35 0.61 -8.04 -1.98
CA ALA A 35 1.54 -8.28 -3.09
C ALA A 35 1.88 -9.77 -3.22
N GLU A 36 2.12 -10.45 -2.09
CA GLU A 36 2.41 -11.88 -2.05
C GLU A 36 1.20 -12.70 -2.53
N MET A 37 0.00 -12.40 -2.03
CA MET A 37 -1.24 -13.04 -2.50
C MET A 37 -1.42 -12.89 -4.00
N ALA A 38 -1.19 -11.69 -4.56
CA ALA A 38 -1.26 -11.47 -5.99
C ALA A 38 -0.17 -12.24 -6.76
N HIS A 39 1.04 -12.34 -6.21
CA HIS A 39 2.13 -13.10 -6.80
C HIS A 39 1.83 -14.61 -6.82
N GLU A 40 1.29 -15.15 -5.73
CA GLU A 40 0.86 -16.54 -5.65
C GLU A 40 -0.19 -16.86 -6.71
N GLN A 41 -1.22 -16.01 -6.89
CA GLN A 41 -2.21 -16.22 -7.95
C GLN A 41 -1.61 -16.10 -9.36
N ALA A 42 -0.66 -15.18 -9.56
CA ALA A 42 0.03 -15.03 -10.83
C ALA A 42 0.87 -16.26 -11.22
N THR A 43 1.39 -16.98 -10.22
CA THR A 43 2.25 -18.16 -10.39
C THR A 43 1.51 -19.49 -10.18
N LYS A 44 0.23 -19.43 -9.77
CA LYS A 44 -0.65 -20.59 -9.61
C LYS A 44 -0.86 -21.22 -10.98
N THR A 45 -0.38 -22.46 -11.16
CA THR A 45 -0.39 -23.33 -12.36
C THR A 45 0.99 -23.51 -12.99
N LYS A 46 1.62 -24.66 -12.72
CA LYS A 46 2.96 -25.05 -13.21
C LYS A 46 2.98 -25.75 -14.58
N GLU A 47 1.83 -25.97 -15.23
CA GLU A 47 1.74 -26.92 -16.37
C GLU A 47 1.60 -26.29 -17.77
N ARG A 48 1.36 -24.97 -17.88
CA ARG A 48 1.17 -24.30 -19.19
C ARG A 48 2.34 -23.38 -19.53
N ARG A 49 2.90 -23.53 -20.74
CA ARG A 49 4.03 -22.71 -21.26
C ARG A 49 3.73 -21.20 -21.38
N LYS A 50 2.45 -20.78 -21.32
CA LYS A 50 2.05 -19.36 -21.43
C LYS A 50 1.12 -18.95 -20.28
N PRO A 51 1.33 -17.77 -19.65
CA PRO A 51 0.43 -17.24 -18.64
C PRO A 51 -0.97 -16.99 -19.21
N THR A 52 -1.99 -17.34 -18.42
CA THR A 52 -3.38 -16.99 -18.70
C THR A 52 -3.61 -15.48 -18.53
N LYS A 53 -4.69 -14.95 -19.11
CA LYS A 53 -5.10 -13.55 -18.90
C LYS A 53 -5.27 -13.23 -17.40
N GLU A 54 -5.83 -14.16 -16.64
CA GLU A 54 -6.01 -14.01 -15.20
C GLU A 54 -4.66 -13.91 -14.47
N GLN A 55 -3.72 -14.79 -14.76
CA GLN A 55 -2.35 -14.71 -14.20
C GLN A 55 -1.65 -13.40 -14.56
N GLN A 56 -1.87 -12.87 -15.77
CA GLN A 56 -1.33 -11.57 -16.19
C GLN A 56 -1.92 -10.41 -15.36
N LYS A 57 -3.23 -10.44 -15.08
CA LYS A 57 -3.88 -9.46 -14.19
C LYS A 57 -3.29 -9.49 -12.79
N TRP A 58 -3.15 -10.68 -12.21
CA TRP A 58 -2.52 -10.86 -10.90
C TRP A 58 -1.06 -10.40 -10.88
N ALA A 59 -0.28 -10.68 -11.92
CA ALA A 59 1.10 -10.20 -12.04
C ALA A 59 1.19 -8.67 -12.12
N LYS A 60 0.24 -8.04 -12.85
CA LYS A 60 0.11 -6.58 -12.91
C LYS A 60 -0.21 -5.99 -11.54
N LEU A 61 -1.13 -6.60 -10.80
CA LEU A 61 -1.47 -6.17 -9.43
C LEU A 61 -0.28 -6.30 -8.48
N ALA A 62 0.42 -7.43 -8.47
CA ALA A 62 1.61 -7.63 -7.63
C ALA A 62 2.69 -6.57 -7.89
N THR A 63 2.94 -6.27 -9.16
CA THR A 63 3.89 -5.22 -9.57
C THR A 63 3.44 -3.84 -9.10
N TYR A 64 2.16 -3.51 -9.28
CA TYR A 64 1.62 -2.22 -8.89
C TYR A 64 1.62 -2.02 -7.37
N ILE A 65 1.21 -3.04 -6.59
CA ILE A 65 1.26 -3.01 -5.12
C ILE A 65 2.70 -2.81 -4.64
N SER A 66 3.66 -3.54 -5.22
CA SER A 66 5.09 -3.39 -4.90
C SER A 66 5.61 -1.97 -5.17
N ARG A 67 5.17 -1.34 -6.27
CA ARG A 67 5.49 0.06 -6.56
C ARG A 67 4.86 1.02 -5.55
N SER A 68 3.61 0.78 -5.16
CA SER A 68 2.90 1.57 -4.16
C SER A 68 3.59 1.50 -2.79
N ILE A 69 4.08 0.33 -2.37
CA ILE A 69 4.89 0.18 -1.15
C ILE A 69 6.10 1.10 -1.18
N ASN A 70 6.86 1.12 -2.29
CA ASN A 70 8.05 1.95 -2.42
C ASN A 70 7.76 3.46 -2.34
N ILE A 71 6.59 3.88 -2.83
CA ILE A 71 6.13 5.28 -2.75
C ILE A 71 5.73 5.60 -1.31
N ILE A 72 4.86 4.78 -0.71
CA ILE A 72 4.34 4.98 0.65
C ILE A 72 5.46 4.97 1.70
N ALA A 73 6.47 4.11 1.53
CA ALA A 73 7.64 4.06 2.42
C ALA A 73 8.37 5.42 2.51
N LYS A 74 8.39 6.19 1.43
CA LYS A 74 9.14 7.45 1.32
C LYS A 74 8.26 8.70 1.52
N GLU A 75 6.93 8.54 1.52
CA GLU A 75 5.99 9.65 1.59
C GLU A 75 5.64 10.00 3.04
N TYR A 76 5.67 11.28 3.42
CA TYR A 76 5.32 11.75 4.76
C TYR A 76 3.94 12.38 4.86
N ASP A 77 3.40 12.82 3.72
CA ASP A 77 2.08 13.40 3.62
C ASP A 77 1.01 12.29 3.65
N THR A 78 0.20 12.28 4.70
CA THR A 78 -0.88 11.31 4.87
C THR A 78 -1.97 11.43 3.80
N GLY A 79 -2.17 12.61 3.23
CA GLY A 79 -3.10 12.83 2.12
C GLY A 79 -2.63 12.12 0.84
N LYS A 80 -1.34 12.25 0.51
CA LYS A 80 -0.74 11.55 -0.64
C LYS A 80 -0.72 10.03 -0.47
N ILE A 81 -0.46 9.55 0.76
CA ILE A 81 -0.58 8.11 1.07
C ILE A 81 -2.02 7.64 0.80
N LYS A 82 -3.02 8.39 1.26
CA LYS A 82 -4.43 8.06 1.03
C LYS A 82 -4.79 8.04 -0.45
N GLU A 83 -4.38 9.05 -1.21
CA GLU A 83 -4.58 9.08 -2.67
C GLU A 83 -3.98 7.83 -3.33
N LYS A 84 -2.79 7.41 -2.89
CA LYS A 84 -2.15 6.22 -3.45
C LYS A 84 -2.90 4.92 -3.13
N LEU A 85 -3.48 4.83 -1.95
CA LEU A 85 -4.33 3.69 -1.56
C LEU A 85 -5.65 3.68 -2.34
N ASP A 86 -6.23 4.85 -2.61
CA ASP A 86 -7.44 4.97 -3.42
C ASP A 86 -7.20 4.58 -4.88
N GLU A 87 -6.06 4.97 -5.47
CA GLU A 87 -5.62 4.49 -6.79
C GLU A 87 -5.46 2.97 -6.81
N LEU A 88 -4.82 2.40 -5.78
CA LEU A 88 -4.61 0.97 -5.67
C LEU A 88 -5.95 0.21 -5.60
N ARG A 89 -6.89 0.71 -4.78
CA ARG A 89 -8.23 0.14 -4.67
C ARG A 89 -8.97 0.15 -6.01
N LYS A 90 -8.94 1.27 -6.74
CA LYS A 90 -9.56 1.38 -8.07
C LYS A 90 -8.98 0.36 -9.04
N LEU A 91 -7.65 0.25 -9.09
CA LEU A 91 -6.98 -0.71 -9.97
C LEU A 91 -7.36 -2.17 -9.63
N ILE A 92 -7.39 -2.53 -8.34
CA ILE A 92 -7.81 -3.87 -7.91
C ILE A 92 -9.23 -4.16 -8.39
N ASN A 93 -10.16 -3.20 -8.19
CA ASN A 93 -11.55 -3.36 -8.62
C ASN A 93 -11.69 -3.48 -10.14
N GLU A 94 -10.93 -2.70 -10.92
CA GLU A 94 -10.92 -2.76 -12.38
C GLU A 94 -10.37 -4.10 -12.89
N GLU A 95 -9.31 -4.62 -12.28
CA GLU A 95 -8.67 -5.87 -12.71
C GLU A 95 -9.48 -7.10 -12.28
N LEU A 96 -9.98 -7.13 -11.05
CA LEU A 96 -10.66 -8.28 -10.45
C LEU A 96 -12.19 -8.25 -10.59
N GLY A 97 -12.77 -7.12 -10.97
CA GLY A 97 -14.20 -7.04 -11.33
C GLY A 97 -15.16 -6.93 -10.16
N GLU A 98 -14.73 -6.43 -8.98
CA GLU A 98 -15.69 -6.05 -7.94
C GLU A 98 -16.46 -4.80 -8.38
N THR A 99 -17.66 -5.01 -8.93
CA THR A 99 -18.68 -3.98 -9.07
C THR A 99 -19.06 -3.49 -7.67
N ASN A 100 -18.68 -2.25 -7.37
CA ASN A 100 -18.99 -1.51 -6.16
C ASN A 100 -20.40 -1.80 -5.59
N PRO A 101 -20.55 -2.45 -4.42
CA PRO A 101 -21.80 -2.40 -3.68
C PRO A 101 -21.82 -1.08 -2.89
N LYS A 102 -22.15 0.02 -3.57
CA LYS A 102 -22.84 1.25 -3.09
C LYS A 102 -22.48 2.46 -3.96
N ALA A 103 -23.43 2.79 -4.84
CA ALA A 103 -23.87 4.17 -5.02
C ALA A 103 -24.55 4.66 -3.74
#